data_AF-A0A7Y4YHB0-F1
#
_entry.id   AF-A0A7Y4YHB0-F1
#
_cell.length_a   1.000
_cell.length_b   1.000
_cell.length_c   1.000
_cell.angle_alpha   90.00
_cell.angle_beta   90.00
_cell.angle_gamma   90.00
#
_symmetry.space_group_name_H-M   'P 1'
#
loop_
_entity.id
_entity.type
_entity.pdbx_description
1 polymer ?
#
loop_
_entity_poly.entity_id
_entity_poly.type
_entity_poly.pdbx_seq_one_letter_code
_entity_poly.pdbx_strand_id
1 'polypeptide(L)'
;MEVRLQKIIAGSGLASRRKAEEWIAAGRVTVNGKVVTELGTKVDPERAHIKVDGKHLSSAQPYVYLLLNKPKNVMSTLNDPGGRPTVKDYLRGISVRVFPVGRLDFDSEGLMLLTNHGDLAQTLLHPRYHVPKTYLIKVKQVVTDDHIRQLEQGVQLEDGMTGPAVVKKVKKAKLNSWLEITIREGRQHQVKRMMEAVGHPVLKLTRIKMGPLSLGDLGAGEFRYLTDREANALRELAEHKLATEEAAEKQVPRPKKRISRVGWARSKKAKVV
;
A
#
# COMPACT_ATOMS: atom_id res chain seq x y z
N MET A 1 -25.12 3.91 3.29
CA MET A 1 -24.22 3.66 2.12
C MET A 1 -23.81 2.20 2.17
N GLU A 2 -23.93 1.46 1.08
CA GLU A 2 -23.60 0.03 1.11
C GLU A 2 -22.10 -0.24 1.09
N VAL A 3 -21.63 -1.07 2.02
CA VAL A 3 -20.23 -1.46 2.18
C VAL A 3 -20.12 -2.98 2.06
N ARG A 4 -19.04 -3.46 1.43
CA ARG A 4 -18.76 -4.90 1.34
C ARG A 4 -18.66 -5.54 2.72
N LEU A 5 -19.33 -6.67 2.92
CA LEU A 5 -19.45 -7.36 4.20
C LEU A 5 -18.08 -7.68 4.83
N GLN A 6 -17.12 -8.18 4.04
CA GLN A 6 -15.77 -8.46 4.52
C GLN A 6 -14.99 -7.21 4.98
N LYS A 7 -15.31 -6.04 4.43
CA LYS A 7 -14.72 -4.76 4.86
C LYS A 7 -15.28 -4.34 6.22
N ILE A 8 -16.57 -4.55 6.46
CA ILE A 8 -17.22 -4.26 7.75
C ILE A 8 -16.67 -5.19 8.83
N ILE A 9 -16.61 -6.50 8.57
CA ILE A 9 -16.04 -7.48 9.51
C ILE A 9 -14.58 -7.13 9.83
N ALA A 10 -13.77 -6.78 8.83
CA ALA A 10 -12.40 -6.36 9.08
C ALA A 10 -12.29 -5.05 9.88
N GLY A 11 -13.21 -4.10 9.66
CA GLY A 11 -13.26 -2.82 10.39
C GLY A 11 -13.63 -2.95 11.88
N SER A 12 -14.34 -4.02 12.25
CA SER A 12 -14.58 -4.36 13.68
C SER A 12 -13.32 -4.84 14.41
N GLY A 13 -12.24 -5.13 13.68
CA GLY A 13 -11.01 -5.71 14.23
C GLY A 13 -11.02 -7.24 14.36
N LEU A 14 -12.15 -7.91 14.10
CA LEU A 14 -12.31 -9.35 14.33
C LEU A 14 -11.43 -10.22 13.40
N ALA A 15 -11.19 -9.78 12.17
CA ALA A 15 -10.44 -10.55 11.18
C ALA A 15 -9.76 -9.67 10.11
N SER A 16 -8.90 -10.29 9.30
CA SER A 16 -8.48 -9.69 8.02
C SER A 16 -9.63 -9.77 7.00
N ARG A 17 -9.58 -8.98 5.94
CA ARG A 17 -10.59 -9.06 4.85
C ARG A 17 -10.66 -10.46 4.23
N ARG A 18 -9.51 -11.10 3.97
CA ARG A 18 -9.44 -12.47 3.42
C ARG A 18 -10.02 -13.50 4.38
N LYS A 19 -9.69 -13.38 5.68
CA LYS A 19 -10.25 -14.28 6.69
C LYS A 19 -11.77 -14.09 6.83
N ALA A 20 -12.25 -12.86 6.71
CA ALA A 20 -13.68 -12.59 6.66
C ALA A 20 -14.35 -13.19 5.41
N GLU A 21 -13.71 -13.17 4.24
CA GLU A 21 -14.21 -13.86 3.04
C GLU A 21 -14.26 -15.38 3.25
N GLU A 22 -13.25 -15.99 3.88
CA GLU A 22 -13.28 -17.41 4.26
C GLU A 22 -14.46 -17.73 5.18
N TRP A 23 -14.75 -16.87 6.17
CA TRP A 23 -15.88 -17.05 7.07
C TRP A 23 -17.23 -16.91 6.38
N ILE A 24 -17.36 -15.96 5.46
CA ILE A 24 -18.55 -15.80 4.62
C ILE A 24 -18.75 -17.08 3.80
N ALA A 25 -17.75 -17.50 3.04
CA ALA A 25 -17.83 -18.71 2.20
C ALA A 25 -18.16 -19.97 3.01
N ALA A 26 -17.69 -20.07 4.26
CA ALA A 26 -18.00 -21.17 5.17
C ALA A 26 -19.39 -21.09 5.84
N GLY A 27 -20.22 -20.11 5.51
CA GLY A 27 -21.56 -19.95 6.08
C GLY A 27 -21.58 -19.52 7.56
N ARG A 28 -20.47 -18.98 8.07
CA ARG A 28 -20.33 -18.57 9.48
C ARG A 28 -20.89 -17.18 9.77
N VAL A 29 -21.28 -16.44 8.72
CA VAL A 29 -21.73 -15.05 8.82
C VAL A 29 -23.23 -14.98 8.54
N THR A 30 -23.97 -14.29 9.41
CA THR A 30 -25.37 -13.96 9.16
C THR A 30 -25.60 -12.46 9.09
N VAL A 31 -26.52 -12.05 8.23
CA VAL A 31 -27.00 -10.67 8.08
C VAL A 31 -28.51 -10.70 8.24
N ASN A 32 -29.03 -9.96 9.23
CA ASN A 32 -30.46 -9.91 9.54
C ASN A 32 -31.08 -11.32 9.71
N GLY A 33 -30.33 -12.22 10.36
CA GLY A 33 -30.76 -13.60 10.62
C GLY A 33 -30.60 -14.58 9.46
N LYS A 34 -30.18 -14.14 8.27
CA LYS A 34 -29.94 -15.01 7.11
C LYS A 34 -28.45 -15.31 6.95
N VAL A 35 -28.10 -16.57 6.72
CA VAL A 35 -26.72 -16.97 6.40
C VAL A 35 -26.33 -16.39 5.04
N VAL A 36 -25.15 -15.77 4.98
CA VAL A 36 -24.58 -15.20 3.76
C VAL A 36 -23.32 -15.98 3.41
N THR A 37 -23.31 -16.56 2.20
CA THR A 37 -22.15 -17.27 1.62
C THR A 37 -21.59 -16.60 0.37
N GLU A 38 -22.32 -15.64 -0.18
CA GLU A 38 -21.92 -14.92 -1.40
C GLU A 38 -20.77 -13.93 -1.10
N LEU A 39 -19.67 -14.08 -1.82
CA LEU A 39 -18.56 -13.13 -1.72
C LEU A 39 -18.91 -11.83 -2.44
N GLY A 40 -18.59 -10.70 -1.80
CA GLY A 40 -18.87 -9.37 -2.37
C GLY A 40 -20.23 -8.80 -2.00
N THR A 41 -21.06 -9.52 -1.23
CA THR A 41 -22.27 -8.98 -0.62
C THR A 41 -22.00 -7.64 0.02
N LYS A 42 -22.85 -6.66 -0.29
CA LYS A 42 -22.81 -5.34 0.31
C LYS A 42 -24.01 -5.15 1.22
N VAL A 43 -23.80 -4.46 2.34
CA VAL A 43 -24.82 -4.17 3.33
C VAL A 43 -24.63 -2.76 3.86
N ASP A 44 -25.70 -2.14 4.34
CA ASP A 44 -25.60 -0.87 5.05
C ASP A 44 -25.22 -1.16 6.53
N PRO A 45 -24.01 -0.78 7.00
CA PRO A 45 -23.56 -1.09 8.35
C PRO A 45 -24.42 -0.43 9.44
N GLU A 46 -25.13 0.66 9.14
CA GLU A 46 -25.99 1.37 10.09
C GLU A 46 -27.34 0.65 10.30
N ARG A 47 -27.72 -0.23 9.37
CA ARG A 47 -29.02 -0.93 9.39
C ARG A 47 -28.89 -2.44 9.53
N ALA A 48 -27.75 -3.01 9.17
CA ALA A 48 -27.55 -4.45 9.10
C ALA A 48 -27.16 -5.04 10.47
N HIS A 49 -27.91 -6.05 10.92
CA HIS A 49 -27.52 -6.87 12.06
C HIS A 49 -26.60 -8.00 11.61
N ILE A 50 -25.29 -7.78 11.75
CA ILE A 50 -24.26 -8.74 11.33
C ILE A 50 -23.84 -9.59 12.52
N LYS A 51 -23.80 -10.90 12.34
CA LYS A 51 -23.21 -11.85 13.31
C LYS A 51 -22.16 -12.73 12.65
N VAL A 52 -21.13 -13.07 13.41
CA VAL A 52 -20.14 -14.09 13.05
C VAL A 52 -20.18 -15.17 14.13
N ASP A 53 -20.41 -16.42 13.75
CA ASP A 53 -20.60 -17.55 14.68
C ASP A 53 -21.65 -17.26 15.76
N GLY A 54 -22.77 -16.64 15.37
CA GLY A 54 -23.87 -16.29 16.26
C GLY A 54 -23.63 -15.07 17.16
N LYS A 55 -22.42 -14.51 17.22
CA LYS A 55 -22.09 -13.32 18.02
C LYS A 55 -22.24 -12.04 17.19
N HIS A 56 -22.85 -11.02 17.77
CA HIS A 56 -22.95 -9.71 17.12
C HIS A 56 -21.57 -9.13 16.84
N LEU A 57 -21.42 -8.59 15.63
CA LEU A 57 -20.24 -7.83 15.26
C LEU A 57 -20.18 -6.55 16.12
N SER A 58 -19.03 -6.26 16.71
CA SER A 58 -18.81 -5.01 17.42
C SER A 58 -18.79 -3.83 16.44
N SER A 59 -18.98 -2.61 16.98
CA SER A 59 -18.82 -1.38 16.21
C SER A 59 -17.42 -1.28 15.61
N ALA A 60 -17.29 -0.44 14.58
CA ALA A 60 -16.00 -0.16 13.95
C ALA A 60 -15.02 0.40 15.00
N GLN A 61 -13.78 -0.12 14.99
CA GLN A 61 -12.74 0.40 15.87
C GLN A 61 -12.32 1.81 15.42
N PRO A 62 -11.96 2.71 16.35
CA PRO A 62 -11.43 4.02 16.00
C PRO A 62 -10.17 3.88 15.16
N TYR A 63 -9.91 4.84 14.27
CA TYR A 63 -8.70 4.81 13.46
C TYR A 63 -7.46 5.04 14.30
N VAL A 64 -6.47 4.15 14.14
CA VAL A 64 -5.18 4.20 14.82
C VAL A 64 -4.08 4.35 13.78
N TYR A 65 -3.09 5.18 14.07
CA TYR A 65 -1.93 5.39 13.23
C TYR A 65 -0.65 5.27 14.06
N LEU A 66 0.19 4.30 13.72
CA LEU A 66 1.47 4.07 14.38
C LEU A 66 2.59 4.29 13.37
N LEU A 67 3.65 4.96 13.81
CA LEU A 67 4.92 5.00 13.10
C LEU A 67 5.87 4.05 13.81
N LEU A 68 6.26 2.99 13.13
CA LEU A 68 7.27 2.03 13.56
C LEU A 68 8.58 2.33 12.81
N ASN A 69 9.69 2.40 13.53
CA ASN A 69 11.00 2.23 12.90
C ASN A 69 11.27 0.73 12.77
N LYS A 70 10.91 0.15 11.62
CA LYS A 70 11.05 -1.29 11.39
C LYS A 70 12.56 -1.64 11.39
N PRO A 71 13.02 -2.59 12.23
CA PRO A 71 14.41 -3.01 12.20
C PRO A 71 14.67 -3.99 11.04
N LYS A 72 15.96 -4.24 10.80
CA LYS A 72 16.43 -5.25 9.85
C LYS A 72 16.06 -6.66 10.34
N ASN A 73 15.95 -7.60 9.42
CA ASN A 73 15.63 -9.01 9.67
C ASN A 73 14.22 -9.21 10.27
N VAL A 74 13.29 -8.36 9.88
CA VAL A 74 11.88 -8.43 10.29
C VAL A 74 10.98 -8.40 9.06
N MET A 75 9.95 -9.23 9.05
CA MET A 75 8.97 -9.32 7.97
C MET A 75 7.90 -8.23 8.12
N SER A 76 7.57 -7.56 7.01
CA SER A 76 6.48 -6.56 6.93
C SER A 76 5.09 -7.22 6.87
N THR A 77 4.79 -8.13 7.80
CA THR A 77 3.54 -8.89 7.90
C THR A 77 3.13 -9.05 9.37
N LEU A 78 1.89 -9.46 9.63
CA LEU A 78 1.42 -9.83 10.97
C LEU A 78 1.46 -11.35 11.21
N ASN A 79 1.65 -12.13 10.15
CA ASN A 79 1.75 -13.57 10.19
C ASN A 79 2.75 -14.01 9.11
N ASP A 80 3.78 -14.74 9.52
CA ASP A 80 4.77 -15.34 8.63
C ASP A 80 4.72 -16.87 8.81
N PRO A 81 4.27 -17.63 7.79
CA PRO A 81 4.22 -19.10 7.88
C PRO A 81 5.59 -19.75 8.11
N GLY A 82 6.69 -19.07 7.76
CA GLY A 82 8.06 -19.52 7.98
C GLY A 82 8.60 -19.22 9.38
N GLY A 83 7.80 -18.65 10.29
CA GLY A 83 8.18 -18.40 11.68
C GLY A 83 9.23 -17.30 11.87
N ARG A 84 9.51 -16.47 10.85
CA ARG A 84 10.47 -15.37 10.97
C ARG A 84 9.90 -14.24 11.82
N PRO A 85 10.75 -13.42 12.48
CA PRO A 85 10.31 -12.22 13.19
C PRO A 85 9.48 -11.31 12.29
N THR A 86 8.42 -10.72 12.83
CA THR A 86 7.46 -9.90 12.10
C THR A 86 7.24 -8.56 12.79
N VAL A 87 6.64 -7.59 12.10
CA VAL A 87 6.32 -6.30 12.73
C VAL A 87 5.38 -6.45 13.93
N LYS A 88 4.58 -7.54 13.99
CA LYS A 88 3.71 -7.84 15.14
C LYS A 88 4.48 -7.93 16.45
N ASP A 89 5.71 -8.44 16.41
CA ASP A 89 6.52 -8.69 17.62
C ASP A 89 6.93 -7.39 18.34
N TYR A 90 6.84 -6.27 17.63
CA TYR A 90 7.17 -4.92 18.11
C TYR A 90 5.95 -4.13 18.57
N LEU A 91 4.72 -4.62 18.40
CA LEU A 91 3.48 -3.88 18.71
C LEU A 91 2.89 -4.23 20.08
N ARG A 92 3.75 -4.45 21.09
CA ARG A 92 3.29 -4.79 22.43
C ARG A 92 2.45 -3.64 23.01
N GLY A 93 1.31 -3.98 23.64
CA GLY A 93 0.41 -3.00 24.26
C GLY A 93 -0.62 -2.36 23.31
N ILE A 94 -0.62 -2.73 22.02
CA ILE A 94 -1.64 -2.27 21.07
C ILE A 94 -2.85 -3.21 21.09
N SER A 95 -4.00 -2.71 21.53
CA SER A 95 -5.27 -3.47 21.58
C SER A 95 -6.05 -3.47 20.27
N VAL A 96 -5.82 -2.46 19.41
CA VAL A 96 -6.51 -2.28 18.13
C VAL A 96 -5.79 -3.04 17.02
N ARG A 97 -6.54 -3.74 16.17
CA ARG A 97 -5.95 -4.50 15.06
C ARG A 97 -5.47 -3.58 13.94
N VAL A 98 -4.16 -3.30 13.89
CA VAL A 98 -3.52 -2.55 12.79
C VAL A 98 -2.82 -3.47 11.78
N PHE A 99 -2.52 -2.97 10.58
CA PHE A 99 -1.73 -3.64 9.55
C PHE A 99 -0.71 -2.69 8.93
N PRO A 100 0.43 -3.19 8.41
CA PRO A 100 1.44 -2.36 7.78
C PRO A 100 0.93 -1.72 6.48
N VAL A 101 1.21 -0.43 6.31
CA VAL A 101 0.94 0.33 5.08
C VAL A 101 2.12 0.13 4.14
N GLY A 102 2.00 -0.91 3.32
CA GLY A 102 3.01 -1.32 2.37
C GLY A 102 4.06 -2.21 3.00
N ARG A 103 5.16 -2.42 2.28
CA ARG A 103 6.22 -3.33 2.72
C ARG A 103 7.57 -2.63 2.67
N LEU A 104 8.43 -3.02 3.59
CA LEU A 104 9.88 -2.90 3.50
C LEU A 104 10.46 -4.31 3.39
N ASP A 105 11.56 -4.45 2.66
CA ASP A 105 12.23 -5.74 2.52
C ASP A 105 12.72 -6.25 3.87
N PHE A 106 12.96 -7.56 3.96
CA PHE A 106 13.41 -8.21 5.20
C PHE A 106 14.69 -7.56 5.75
N ASP A 107 15.63 -7.24 4.87
CA ASP A 107 16.92 -6.62 5.14
C ASP A 107 16.90 -5.08 5.12
N SER A 108 15.73 -4.46 4.96
CA SER A 108 15.53 -3.01 4.95
C SER A 108 14.94 -2.49 6.26
N GLU A 109 15.30 -1.26 6.59
CA GLU A 109 14.96 -0.60 7.86
C GLU A 109 14.08 0.65 7.65
N GLY A 110 13.55 1.20 8.75
CA GLY A 110 13.03 2.55 8.81
C GLY A 110 11.51 2.66 8.88
N LEU A 111 11.02 3.84 8.51
CA LEU A 111 9.64 4.29 8.69
C LEU A 111 8.65 3.31 8.06
N MET A 112 7.80 2.73 8.89
CA MET A 112 6.63 1.96 8.51
C MET A 112 5.40 2.50 9.23
N LEU A 113 4.44 2.98 8.45
CA LEU A 113 3.12 3.31 8.97
C LEU A 113 2.34 2.01 9.20
N LEU A 114 1.67 1.87 10.34
CA LEU A 114 0.66 0.85 10.59
C LEU A 114 -0.66 1.52 10.94
N THR A 115 -1.75 1.01 10.38
CA THR A 115 -3.09 1.54 10.64
C THR A 115 -4.16 0.47 10.48
N ASN A 116 -5.36 0.71 11.02
CA ASN A 116 -6.58 -0.02 10.68
C ASN A 116 -7.41 0.71 9.59
N HIS A 117 -7.00 1.91 9.17
CA HIS A 117 -7.68 2.71 8.15
C HIS A 117 -7.34 2.25 6.72
N GLY A 118 -8.10 1.27 6.22
CA GLY A 118 -7.84 0.62 4.93
C GLY A 118 -7.90 1.52 3.70
N ASP A 119 -8.79 2.51 3.69
CA ASP A 119 -8.94 3.38 2.53
C ASP A 119 -7.76 4.37 2.42
N LEU A 120 -7.34 4.96 3.56
CA LEU A 120 -6.11 5.75 3.63
C LEU A 120 -4.88 4.93 3.18
N ALA A 121 -4.73 3.71 3.70
CA ALA A 121 -3.62 2.83 3.34
C ALA A 121 -3.59 2.54 1.83
N GLN A 122 -4.75 2.30 1.21
CA GLN A 122 -4.84 2.09 -0.23
C GLN A 122 -4.37 3.33 -1.01
N THR A 123 -4.80 4.52 -0.62
CA THR A 123 -4.38 5.78 -1.27
C THR A 123 -2.89 6.04 -1.12
N LEU A 124 -2.29 5.72 0.04
CA LEU A 124 -0.85 5.90 0.25
C LEU A 124 0.02 4.92 -0.55
N LEU A 125 -0.52 3.75 -0.91
CA LEU A 125 0.22 2.69 -1.57
C LEU A 125 0.04 2.63 -3.07
N HIS A 126 -1.14 3.00 -3.58
CA HIS A 126 -1.43 2.82 -4.99
C HIS A 126 -0.53 3.71 -5.86
N PRO A 127 0.17 3.15 -6.88
CA PRO A 127 1.15 3.89 -7.68
C PRO A 127 0.63 5.18 -8.29
N ARG A 128 -0.64 5.21 -8.73
CA ARG A 128 -1.30 6.39 -9.33
C ARG A 128 -1.25 7.66 -8.47
N TYR A 129 -1.22 7.51 -7.14
CA TYR A 129 -1.21 8.68 -6.24
C TYR A 129 0.20 9.25 -6.03
N HIS A 130 1.24 8.57 -6.51
CA HIS A 130 2.61 9.06 -6.52
C HIS A 130 3.12 9.59 -5.16
N VAL A 131 2.72 8.92 -4.07
CA VAL A 131 3.13 9.29 -2.71
C VAL A 131 4.65 9.08 -2.56
N PRO A 132 5.41 10.15 -2.30
CA PRO A 132 6.86 10.09 -2.26
C PRO A 132 7.36 9.28 -1.06
N LYS A 133 8.42 8.51 -1.29
CA LYS A 133 9.11 7.71 -0.28
C LYS A 133 10.59 8.04 -0.40
N THR A 134 11.20 8.53 0.67
CA THR A 134 12.61 8.91 0.71
C THR A 134 13.39 7.90 1.53
N TYR A 135 14.50 7.44 0.97
CA TYR A 135 15.40 6.45 1.55
C TYR A 135 16.78 7.06 1.73
N LEU A 136 17.35 6.86 2.90
CA LEU A 136 18.77 7.04 3.14
C LEU A 136 19.46 5.72 2.79
N ILE A 137 20.37 5.76 1.83
CA ILE A 137 21.09 4.59 1.35
C ILE A 137 22.60 4.75 1.50
N LYS A 138 23.26 3.66 1.88
CA LYS A 138 24.71 3.48 1.74
C LYS A 138 24.95 2.57 0.55
N VAL A 139 25.79 2.99 -0.38
CA VAL A 139 26.06 2.24 -1.61
C VAL A 139 27.54 1.94 -1.74
N LYS A 140 27.87 0.88 -2.49
CA LYS A 140 29.25 0.51 -2.80
C LYS A 140 29.87 1.54 -3.74
N GLN A 141 31.12 1.95 -3.48
CA GLN A 141 31.88 2.91 -4.29
C GLN A 141 31.30 4.34 -4.30
N VAL A 142 32.03 5.23 -4.98
CA VAL A 142 31.67 6.64 -5.12
C VAL A 142 30.74 6.81 -6.31
N VAL A 143 29.56 7.38 -6.05
CA VAL A 143 28.57 7.73 -7.08
C VAL A 143 28.92 9.09 -7.71
N THR A 144 29.06 9.11 -9.03
CA THR A 144 29.34 10.31 -9.83
C THR A 144 28.07 11.12 -10.08
N ASP A 145 28.21 12.34 -10.61
CA ASP A 145 27.05 13.15 -10.99
C ASP A 145 26.33 12.57 -12.22
N ASP A 146 27.03 11.84 -13.09
CA ASP A 146 26.42 11.12 -14.22
C ASP A 146 25.47 10.01 -13.76
N HIS A 147 25.89 9.22 -12.77
CA HIS A 147 25.03 8.19 -12.20
C HIS A 147 23.78 8.80 -11.54
N ILE A 148 23.91 9.97 -10.90
CA ILE A 148 22.76 10.70 -10.37
C ILE A 148 21.83 11.13 -11.49
N ARG A 149 22.35 11.74 -12.56
CA ARG A 149 21.56 12.15 -13.72
C ARG A 149 20.78 10.99 -14.33
N GLN A 150 21.39 9.81 -14.43
CA GLN A 150 20.70 8.59 -14.90
C GLN A 150 19.53 8.22 -13.98
N LEU A 151 19.73 8.20 -12.66
CA LEU A 151 18.65 7.91 -11.69
C LEU A 151 17.52 8.96 -11.75
N GLU A 152 17.87 10.23 -11.96
CA GLU A 152 16.92 11.33 -12.05
C GLU A 152 16.12 11.35 -13.36
N GLN A 153 16.67 10.79 -14.44
CA GLN A 153 15.95 10.57 -15.71
C GLN A 153 15.13 9.28 -15.71
N GLY A 154 15.42 8.37 -14.77
CA GLY A 154 14.88 7.02 -14.72
C GLY A 154 15.83 6.01 -15.35
N VAL A 155 15.75 4.77 -14.92
CA VAL A 155 16.61 3.67 -15.37
C VAL A 155 15.77 2.50 -15.88
N GLN A 156 16.28 1.81 -16.90
CA GLN A 156 15.62 0.63 -17.45
C GLN A 156 15.84 -0.57 -16.51
N LEU A 157 14.75 -1.13 -15.98
CA LEU A 157 14.76 -2.38 -15.23
C LEU A 157 14.08 -3.49 -16.05
N GLU A 158 14.13 -4.74 -15.55
CA GLU A 158 13.45 -5.89 -16.16
C GLU A 158 11.94 -5.69 -16.32
N ASP A 159 11.31 -4.94 -15.40
CA ASP A 159 9.88 -4.63 -15.41
C ASP A 159 9.54 -3.29 -16.07
N GLY A 160 10.47 -2.72 -16.84
CA GLY A 160 10.30 -1.48 -17.59
C GLY A 160 11.07 -0.29 -17.01
N MET A 161 10.96 0.86 -17.69
CA MET A 161 11.60 2.11 -17.28
C MET A 161 11.02 2.61 -15.95
N THR A 162 11.88 3.02 -15.00
CA THR A 162 11.42 3.66 -13.75
C THR A 162 10.97 5.10 -13.99
N GLY A 163 10.14 5.61 -13.09
CA GLY A 163 9.95 7.06 -12.98
C GLY A 163 11.23 7.77 -12.54
N PRO A 164 11.31 9.09 -12.73
CA PRO A 164 12.42 9.91 -12.26
C PRO A 164 12.54 9.87 -10.74
N ALA A 165 13.76 9.69 -10.22
CA ALA A 165 14.05 9.84 -8.80
C ALA A 165 14.52 11.27 -8.48
N VAL A 166 14.51 11.63 -7.20
CA VAL A 166 15.25 12.80 -6.70
C VAL A 166 16.38 12.29 -5.85
N VAL A 167 17.63 12.63 -6.18
CA VAL A 167 18.82 12.10 -5.49
C VAL A 167 19.64 13.23 -4.89
N LYS A 168 20.03 13.10 -3.62
CA LYS A 168 20.88 14.06 -2.91
C LYS A 168 22.08 13.35 -2.29
N LYS A 169 23.29 13.90 -2.50
CA LYS A 169 24.50 13.45 -1.80
C LYS A 169 24.48 13.95 -0.36
N VAL A 170 24.58 13.04 0.61
CA VAL A 170 24.50 13.38 2.05
C VAL A 170 25.89 13.60 2.66
N LYS A 171 26.89 12.83 2.25
CA LYS A 171 28.27 12.94 2.76
C LYS A 171 29.28 12.80 1.62
N LYS A 172 30.42 13.50 1.73
CA LYS A 172 31.57 13.27 0.85
C LYS A 172 32.09 11.84 1.06
N ALA A 173 32.20 11.09 -0.03
CA ALA A 173 32.59 9.69 -0.01
C ALA A 173 34.11 9.55 -0.17
N LYS A 174 34.79 8.86 0.76
CA LYS A 174 36.17 8.38 0.54
C LYS A 174 36.20 7.01 -0.16
N LEU A 175 35.24 6.13 0.16
CA LEU A 175 35.15 4.77 -0.38
C LEU A 175 33.71 4.35 -0.73
N ASN A 176 32.70 4.86 -0.02
CA ASN A 176 31.29 4.54 -0.22
C ASN A 176 30.46 5.82 -0.11
N SER A 177 29.44 5.96 -0.96
CA SER A 177 28.53 7.10 -0.94
C SER A 177 27.32 6.88 -0.02
N TRP A 178 26.87 7.98 0.59
CA TRP A 178 25.57 8.09 1.24
C TRP A 178 24.68 9.02 0.44
N LEU A 179 23.50 8.53 0.06
CA LEU A 179 22.54 9.25 -0.76
C LEU A 179 21.17 9.25 -0.08
N GLU A 180 20.44 10.34 -0.25
CA GLU A 180 18.98 10.33 -0.11
C GLU A 180 18.38 10.14 -1.50
N ILE A 181 17.55 9.11 -1.67
CA ILE A 181 16.82 8.86 -2.90
C ILE A 181 15.31 8.90 -2.63
N THR A 182 14.58 9.73 -3.38
CA THR A 182 13.13 9.81 -3.31
C THR A 182 12.50 9.23 -4.57
N ILE A 183 11.63 8.26 -4.40
CA ILE A 183 10.83 7.65 -5.49
C ILE A 183 9.34 7.82 -5.20
N ARG A 184 8.53 7.85 -6.27
CA ARG A 184 7.07 8.02 -6.20
C ARG A 184 6.28 6.76 -6.56
N GLU A 185 6.97 5.67 -6.83
CA GLU A 185 6.39 4.34 -7.06
C GLU A 185 6.86 3.37 -5.96
N GLY A 186 6.65 2.07 -6.16
CA GLY A 186 6.91 1.06 -5.14
C GLY A 186 7.04 -0.34 -5.74
N ARG A 187 7.87 -0.50 -6.78
CA ARG A 187 8.16 -1.82 -7.36
C ARG A 187 9.00 -2.66 -6.40
N GLN A 188 9.00 -3.98 -6.60
CA GLN A 188 9.79 -4.89 -5.77
C GLN A 188 11.28 -4.51 -5.82
N HIS A 189 11.91 -4.35 -4.65
CA HIS A 189 13.32 -4.02 -4.48
C HIS A 189 13.80 -2.82 -5.32
N GLN A 190 12.91 -1.88 -5.62
CA GLN A 190 13.14 -0.88 -6.67
C GLN A 190 14.43 -0.08 -6.48
N VAL A 191 14.65 0.50 -5.30
CA VAL A 191 15.85 1.30 -5.03
C VAL A 191 17.12 0.47 -5.20
N LYS A 192 17.11 -0.80 -4.77
CA LYS A 192 18.28 -1.70 -4.93
C LYS A 192 18.56 -1.97 -6.40
N ARG A 193 17.53 -2.31 -7.19
CA ARG A 193 17.64 -2.57 -8.63
C ARG A 193 18.07 -1.33 -9.40
N MET A 194 17.55 -0.15 -9.06
CA MET A 194 17.97 1.12 -9.69
C MET A 194 19.45 1.39 -9.45
N MET A 195 19.92 1.22 -8.21
CA MET A 195 21.31 1.44 -7.85
C MET A 195 22.25 0.39 -8.44
N GLU A 196 21.80 -0.86 -8.56
CA GLU A 196 22.54 -1.94 -9.23
C GLU A 196 22.68 -1.69 -10.73
N ALA A 197 21.62 -1.20 -11.40
CA ALA A 197 21.65 -0.84 -12.81
C ALA A 197 22.68 0.26 -13.14
N VAL A 198 22.99 1.15 -12.20
CA VAL A 198 24.06 2.15 -12.32
C VAL A 198 25.40 1.70 -11.71
N GLY A 199 25.55 0.42 -11.39
CA GLY A 199 26.81 -0.18 -10.93
C GLY A 199 27.15 0.00 -9.45
N HIS A 200 26.21 0.46 -8.62
CA HIS A 200 26.44 0.85 -7.22
C HIS A 200 25.51 0.12 -6.24
N PRO A 201 25.68 -1.18 -5.99
CA PRO A 201 24.78 -1.96 -5.16
C PRO A 201 24.61 -1.38 -3.74
N VAL A 202 23.38 -1.47 -3.22
CA VAL A 202 23.01 -0.93 -1.90
C VAL A 202 23.50 -1.84 -0.79
N LEU A 203 24.22 -1.25 0.17
CA LEU A 203 24.75 -1.91 1.37
C LEU A 203 23.84 -1.73 2.58
N LYS A 204 23.18 -0.58 2.68
CA LYS A 204 22.20 -0.27 3.73
C LYS A 204 21.07 0.56 3.14
N LEU A 205 19.83 0.24 3.50
CA LEU A 205 18.63 0.94 3.05
C LEU A 205 17.71 1.21 4.23
N THR A 206 17.46 2.49 4.49
CA THR A 206 16.56 2.94 5.56
C THR A 206 15.54 3.91 4.96
N ARG A 207 14.24 3.60 5.04
CA ARG A 207 13.19 4.55 4.66
C ARG A 207 13.08 5.62 5.74
N ILE A 208 13.40 6.86 5.42
CA ILE A 208 13.40 7.97 6.38
C ILE A 208 12.17 8.85 6.27
N LYS A 209 11.47 8.85 5.12
CA LYS A 209 10.23 9.61 4.92
C LYS A 209 9.22 8.87 4.06
N MET A 210 7.94 9.11 4.32
CA MET A 210 6.81 8.66 3.51
C MET A 210 5.70 9.72 3.53
N GLY A 211 5.46 10.37 2.40
CA GLY A 211 4.56 11.52 2.35
C GLY A 211 4.97 12.59 3.37
N PRO A 212 4.06 13.03 4.26
CA PRO A 212 4.36 14.02 5.30
C PRO A 212 5.14 13.44 6.49
N LEU A 213 5.22 12.12 6.62
CA LEU A 213 5.84 11.48 7.77
C LEU A 213 7.35 11.44 7.64
N SER A 214 8.04 11.74 8.73
CA SER A 214 9.48 11.61 8.87
C SER A 214 9.81 10.69 10.05
N LEU A 215 10.86 9.89 9.90
CA LEU A 215 11.30 8.92 10.91
C LEU A 215 11.78 9.62 12.19
N GLY A 216 12.49 10.74 12.02
CA GLY A 216 13.11 11.47 13.13
C GLY A 216 14.12 10.60 13.86
N ASP A 217 14.16 10.74 15.19
CA ASP A 217 15.11 10.07 16.07
C ASP A 217 14.54 8.77 16.69
N LEU A 218 13.42 8.27 16.17
CA LEU A 218 12.77 7.05 16.67
C LEU A 218 13.73 5.84 16.55
N GLY A 219 14.01 5.17 17.66
CA GLY A 219 14.97 4.06 17.72
C GLY A 219 14.49 2.83 16.96
N ALA A 220 15.42 1.98 16.52
CA ALA A 220 15.09 0.76 15.78
C ALA A 220 14.22 -0.19 16.63
N GLY A 221 13.09 -0.63 16.09
CA GLY A 221 12.10 -1.44 16.80
C GLY A 221 11.12 -0.64 17.66
N GLU A 222 11.35 0.65 17.86
CA GLU A 222 10.40 1.50 18.57
C GLU A 222 9.25 1.92 17.65
N PHE A 223 8.08 2.07 18.26
CA PHE A 223 6.93 2.69 17.62
C PHE A 223 6.37 3.80 18.49
N ARG A 224 5.65 4.72 17.84
CA ARG A 224 4.83 5.72 18.51
C ARG A 224 3.52 5.91 17.77
N TYR A 225 2.53 6.46 18.47
CA TYR A 225 1.36 7.03 17.81
C TYR A 225 1.78 8.24 16.98
N LEU A 226 1.09 8.46 15.86
CA LEU A 226 1.18 9.74 15.16
C LEU A 226 0.59 10.85 16.02
N THR A 227 1.17 12.03 15.90
CA THR A 227 0.54 13.25 16.40
C THR A 227 -0.69 13.59 15.55
N ASP A 228 -1.62 14.37 16.10
CA ASP A 228 -2.79 14.85 15.34
C ASP A 228 -2.37 15.60 14.07
N ARG A 229 -1.29 16.37 14.13
CA ARG A 229 -0.74 17.08 12.96
C ARG A 229 -0.29 16.12 11.87
N GLU A 230 0.42 15.06 12.21
CA GLU A 230 0.85 14.04 11.25
C GLU A 230 -0.32 13.24 10.68
N ALA A 231 -1.29 12.89 11.52
CA ALA A 231 -2.49 12.17 11.09
C ALA A 231 -3.36 13.04 10.16
N ASN A 232 -3.51 14.33 10.45
CA ASN A 232 -4.21 15.28 9.59
C ASN A 232 -3.50 15.46 8.25
N ALA A 233 -2.19 15.68 8.27
CA ALA A 233 -1.40 15.82 7.04
C ALA A 233 -1.48 14.57 6.13
N LEU A 234 -1.57 13.36 6.70
CA LEU A 234 -1.81 12.14 5.92
C LEU A 234 -3.19 12.12 5.27
N ARG A 235 -4.23 12.52 6.02
CA ARG A 235 -5.61 12.56 5.52
C ARG A 235 -5.74 13.59 4.41
N GLU A 236 -5.24 14.80 4.62
CA GLU A 236 -5.21 15.87 3.63
C GLU A 236 -4.45 15.45 2.36
N LEU A 237 -3.28 14.80 2.52
CA LEU A 237 -2.56 14.25 1.38
C LEU A 237 -3.41 13.23 0.61
N ALA A 238 -4.08 12.30 1.30
CA ALA A 238 -4.89 11.30 0.65
C ALA A 238 -6.12 11.89 -0.06
N GLU A 239 -6.80 12.84 0.58
CA GLU A 239 -7.94 13.56 0.00
C GLU A 239 -7.54 14.35 -1.24
N HIS A 240 -6.44 15.11 -1.16
CA HIS A 240 -5.90 15.83 -2.30
C HIS A 240 -5.55 14.87 -3.46
N LYS A 241 -4.93 13.72 -3.16
CA LYS A 241 -4.57 12.74 -4.18
C LYS A 241 -5.79 12.09 -4.83
N LEU A 242 -6.85 11.82 -4.07
CA LEU A 242 -8.12 11.34 -4.60
C LEU A 242 -8.77 12.38 -5.51
N ALA A 243 -8.87 13.63 -5.05
CA ALA A 243 -9.48 14.72 -5.83
C ALA A 243 -8.72 15.02 -7.13
N THR A 244 -7.38 14.99 -7.09
CA THR A 244 -6.54 15.20 -8.28
C THR A 244 -6.77 14.10 -9.33
N GLU A 245 -6.85 12.85 -8.89
CA GLU A 245 -7.07 11.70 -9.79
C GLU A 245 -8.47 11.73 -10.40
N GLU A 246 -9.50 12.03 -9.60
CA GLU A 246 -10.87 12.17 -10.09
C GLU A 246 -11.01 13.31 -11.11
N ALA A 247 -10.28 14.41 -10.91
CA ALA A 247 -10.24 15.51 -11.87
C ALA A 247 -9.55 15.09 -13.18
N ALA A 248 -8.44 14.34 -13.10
CA ALA A 248 -7.75 13.80 -14.27
C ALA A 248 -8.64 12.82 -15.04
N GLU A 249 -9.30 11.87 -14.38
CA GLU A 249 -10.20 10.90 -15.01
C GLU A 249 -11.40 11.57 -15.72
N LYS A 250 -11.92 12.68 -15.17
CA LYS A 250 -13.01 13.45 -15.79
C LYS A 250 -12.56 14.24 -17.02
N GLN A 251 -11.27 14.58 -17.13
CA GLN A 251 -10.71 15.32 -18.25
C GLN A 251 -10.26 14.42 -19.42
N VAL A 252 -10.08 13.11 -19.20
CA VAL A 252 -9.75 12.17 -20.29
C VAL A 252 -11.02 11.89 -21.13
N PRO A 253 -11.06 12.24 -22.42
CA PRO A 253 -12.21 11.92 -23.27
C PRO A 253 -12.35 10.39 -23.36
N ARG A 254 -13.52 9.87 -22.96
CA ARG A 254 -13.83 8.45 -23.12
C ARG A 254 -13.65 8.07 -24.60
N PRO A 255 -12.90 7.02 -24.95
CA PRO A 255 -12.85 6.56 -26.32
C PRO A 255 -14.27 6.26 -26.77
N LYS A 256 -14.73 6.93 -27.84
CA LYS A 256 -16.03 6.63 -28.45
C LYS A 256 -16.02 5.14 -28.77
N LYS A 257 -16.85 4.34 -28.09
CA LYS A 257 -17.12 2.95 -28.50
C LYS A 257 -17.41 3.01 -29.99
N ARG A 258 -16.59 2.36 -30.84
CA ARG A 258 -16.96 2.09 -32.22
C ARG A 258 -18.24 1.26 -32.14
N ILE A 259 -19.39 1.92 -32.26
CA ILE A 259 -20.64 1.25 -32.55
C ILE A 259 -20.44 0.70 -33.95
N SER A 260 -20.14 -0.59 -34.05
CA SER A 260 -20.19 -1.28 -35.33
C SER A 260 -21.65 -1.21 -35.80
N ARG A 261 -21.93 -0.25 -36.68
CA ARG A 261 -23.15 -0.27 -37.49
C ARG A 261 -23.04 -1.43 -38.45
N VAL A 262 -23.46 -2.63 -38.01
CA VAL A 262 -23.87 -3.67 -38.95
C VAL A 262 -25.40 -3.53 -39.05
N GLY A 263 -25.83 -2.85 -40.10
CA GLY A 263 -27.24 -2.65 -40.42
C GLY A 263 -27.87 -3.90 -41.03
N TRP A 264 -29.04 -4.23 -40.50
CA TRP A 264 -30.21 -4.92 -41.05
C TRP A 264 -30.17 -5.85 -42.30
N ALA A 265 -30.71 -7.05 -42.07
CA ALA A 265 -31.71 -7.80 -42.85
C ALA A 265 -31.35 -8.43 -44.22
N ARG A 266 -31.50 -9.77 -44.29
CA ARG A 266 -32.64 -10.42 -45.00
C ARG A 266 -32.77 -11.92 -44.66
N SER A 267 -34.01 -12.36 -44.49
CA SER A 267 -34.41 -13.73 -44.20
C SER A 267 -34.56 -14.60 -45.44
N LYS A 268 -34.36 -15.92 -45.26
CA LYS A 268 -34.92 -17.09 -45.98
C LYS A 268 -34.59 -17.27 -47.47
N LYS A 269 -34.00 -18.43 -47.81
CA LYS A 269 -34.72 -19.61 -48.36
C LYS A 269 -33.78 -20.81 -48.56
N ALA A 270 -34.38 -22.00 -48.40
CA ALA A 270 -33.79 -23.33 -48.60
C ALA A 270 -33.68 -23.75 -50.08
N LYS A 271 -32.80 -24.73 -50.35
CA LYS A 271 -32.83 -25.83 -51.34
C LYS A 271 -31.56 -26.67 -51.07
N VAL A 272 -31.60 -27.92 -50.59
CA VAL A 272 -31.87 -29.19 -51.31
C VAL A 272 -31.28 -29.19 -52.72
N VAL A 273 -30.10 -29.78 -52.91
CA VAL A 273 -29.86 -31.13 -53.46
C VAL A 273 -28.62 -31.69 -52.75
#